data_AF-R5BBH6-F1
#
_entry.id   AF-R5BBH6-F1
#
_cell.length_a   1.000
_cell.length_b   1.000
_cell.length_c   1.000
_cell.angle_alpha   90.00
_cell.angle_beta   90.00
_cell.angle_gamma   90.00
#
_symmetry.space_group_name_H-M   'P 1'
#
loop_
_entity.id
_entity.type
_entity.pdbx_description
1 polymer ?
#
loop_
_entity_poly.entity_id
_entity_poly.type
_entity_poly.pdbx_seq_one_letter_code
_entity_poly.pdbx_strand_id
1 'polypeptide(L)'
;MKQVEYVSIGGYVFSFEDDACASAKEYLAQLESFYSGKESGAEVMEGIEERMAELLIEKSGQGGVVSQRMVSDVIAVLGRPEAIEEDPDAPGDPSGAGHSSPESGPVEASGRSSRNTAGTGAKPRRRLYRDPANGKLAGVCSGLGTFFNFDPSLFRILFVVFTLIGFLDFRLFWPFEPWIHISAPIVYLVLWVCMPAVKTVRQRDELHGRKGTVDDISERVLNTPKEERKVIDPESWKNVRRIFSVIFGVLFLLAGVAGIAFLCSFWWGAEVLGNSFFYNKMIERIAMDSPQIISFISVPLVMIAAILVVAIPLFIMLYAGVMLIFGLKSPKWRPGLVMFVVWLVILVFLTVSSLMTFAVID
;
A
#
# COMPACT_ATOMS: atom_id res chain seq x y z
N MET A 1 -18.32 4.63 -44.32
CA MET A 1 -17.63 4.96 -43.04
C MET A 1 -16.27 5.49 -43.44
N LYS A 2 -15.91 6.71 -43.04
CA LYS A 2 -14.57 7.28 -43.31
C LYS A 2 -13.53 6.57 -42.43
N GLN A 3 -12.30 6.37 -42.91
CA GLN A 3 -11.27 5.79 -42.04
C GLN A 3 -10.84 6.82 -41.00
N VAL A 4 -10.34 6.32 -39.87
CA VAL A 4 -9.90 7.14 -38.74
C VAL A 4 -8.45 6.83 -38.41
N GLU A 5 -7.63 7.87 -38.30
CA GLU A 5 -6.21 7.78 -38.01
C GLU A 5 -5.92 8.41 -36.64
N TYR A 6 -5.00 7.82 -35.87
CA TYR A 6 -4.64 8.32 -34.54
C TYR A 6 -3.37 9.15 -34.61
N VAL A 7 -3.41 10.38 -34.10
CA VAL A 7 -2.27 11.31 -34.11
C VAL A 7 -2.07 11.93 -32.72
N SER A 8 -0.82 12.13 -32.35
CA SER A 8 -0.41 12.79 -31.10
C SER A 8 -0.08 14.26 -31.37
N ILE A 9 -0.68 15.18 -30.61
CA ILE A 9 -0.43 16.63 -30.66
C ILE A 9 -0.31 17.13 -29.22
N GLY A 10 0.80 17.82 -28.86
CA GLY A 10 0.98 18.39 -27.52
C GLY A 10 0.92 17.36 -26.39
N GLY A 11 1.25 16.09 -26.67
CA GLY A 11 1.17 14.99 -25.71
C GLY A 11 -0.23 14.37 -25.51
N TYR A 12 -1.23 14.76 -26.31
CA TYR A 12 -2.58 14.20 -26.31
C TYR A 12 -2.84 13.37 -27.58
N VAL A 13 -3.61 12.29 -27.47
CA VAL A 13 -3.96 11.40 -28.60
C VAL A 13 -5.37 11.70 -29.06
N PHE A 14 -5.53 11.97 -30.36
CA PHE A 14 -6.80 12.24 -31.00
C PHE A 14 -7.08 11.23 -32.12
N SER A 15 -8.36 10.96 -32.37
CA SER A 15 -8.82 10.18 -33.53
C SER A 15 -9.26 11.17 -34.60
N PHE A 16 -8.62 11.19 -35.76
CA PHE A 16 -8.94 12.09 -36.87
C PHE A 16 -9.67 11.35 -37.99
N GLU A 17 -10.58 12.02 -38.69
CA GLU A 17 -10.96 11.59 -40.06
C GLU A 17 -9.75 11.72 -41.01
N ASP A 18 -9.65 10.87 -42.04
CA ASP A 18 -8.53 10.89 -43.00
C ASP A 18 -8.18 12.30 -43.53
N ASP A 19 -9.19 13.08 -43.93
CA ASP A 19 -9.02 14.44 -44.46
C ASP A 19 -8.47 15.42 -43.39
N ALA A 20 -8.92 15.25 -42.14
CA ALA A 20 -8.58 16.09 -41.00
C ALA A 20 -7.14 15.84 -40.51
N CYS A 21 -6.71 14.58 -40.56
CA CYS A 21 -5.35 14.17 -40.23
C CYS A 21 -4.33 14.84 -41.16
N ALA A 22 -4.58 14.80 -42.47
CA ALA A 22 -3.70 15.42 -43.47
C ALA A 22 -3.57 16.93 -43.22
N SER A 23 -4.69 17.61 -42.98
CA SER A 23 -4.72 19.06 -42.75
C SER A 23 -3.98 19.47 -41.47
N ALA A 24 -4.12 18.69 -40.38
CA ALA A 24 -3.43 18.98 -39.12
C ALA A 24 -1.92 18.75 -39.22
N LYS A 25 -1.49 17.66 -39.89
CA LYS A 25 -0.07 17.36 -40.12
C LYS A 25 0.60 18.43 -40.99
N GLU A 26 -0.08 18.88 -42.04
CA GLU A 26 0.45 19.92 -42.93
C GLU A 26 0.62 21.26 -42.20
N TYR A 27 -0.33 21.65 -41.35
CA TYR A 27 -0.22 22.86 -40.54
C TYR A 27 0.96 22.80 -39.55
N LEU A 28 1.11 21.70 -38.82
CA LEU A 28 2.23 21.52 -37.87
C LEU A 28 3.58 21.51 -38.58
N ALA A 29 3.68 20.89 -39.75
CA ALA A 29 4.91 20.89 -40.55
C ALA A 29 5.30 22.31 -41.04
N GLN A 30 4.32 23.15 -41.40
CA GLN A 30 4.57 24.54 -41.77
C GLN A 30 5.11 25.36 -40.59
N LEU A 31 4.52 25.19 -39.41
CA LEU A 31 4.99 25.84 -38.18
C LEU A 31 6.39 25.37 -37.78
N GLU A 32 6.64 24.07 -37.78
CA GLU A 32 7.95 23.50 -37.46
C GLU A 32 9.03 24.02 -38.42
N SER A 33 8.74 24.07 -39.72
CA SER A 33 9.64 24.65 -40.71
C SER A 33 9.95 26.13 -40.43
N PHE A 34 8.94 26.92 -40.03
CA PHE A 34 9.10 28.35 -39.76
C PHE A 34 9.89 28.62 -38.46
N TYR A 35 9.71 27.81 -37.44
CA TYR A 35 10.35 27.99 -36.13
C TYR A 35 11.67 27.23 -35.97
N SER A 36 12.00 26.26 -36.83
CA SER A 36 13.24 25.45 -36.74
C SER A 36 14.56 26.25 -36.73
N GLY A 37 14.56 27.48 -37.26
CA GLY A 37 15.73 28.36 -37.35
C GLY A 37 15.80 29.49 -36.30
N LYS A 38 14.85 29.58 -35.36
CA LYS A 38 14.75 30.69 -34.37
C LYS A 38 15.31 30.26 -33.00
N GLU A 39 15.95 31.19 -32.26
CA GLU A 39 16.66 30.93 -30.98
C GLU A 39 15.76 30.36 -29.85
N SER A 40 14.43 30.50 -29.95
CA SER A 40 13.41 29.92 -29.05
C SER A 40 12.31 29.16 -29.82
N GLY A 41 12.56 28.77 -31.07
CA GLY A 41 11.54 28.18 -31.93
C GLY A 41 10.95 26.85 -31.43
N ALA A 42 11.76 26.03 -30.76
CA ALA A 42 11.30 24.77 -30.18
C ALA A 42 10.31 24.97 -29.02
N GLU A 43 10.53 25.97 -28.17
CA GLU A 43 9.64 26.32 -27.05
C GLU A 43 8.32 26.92 -27.55
N VAL A 44 8.40 27.75 -28.60
CA VAL A 44 7.22 28.31 -29.26
C VAL A 44 6.39 27.20 -29.92
N MET A 45 7.03 26.24 -30.58
CA MET A 45 6.34 25.09 -31.16
C MET A 45 5.65 24.24 -30.10
N GLU A 46 6.33 23.94 -29.00
CA GLU A 46 5.77 23.19 -27.87
C GLU A 46 4.52 23.86 -27.30
N GLY A 47 4.55 25.20 -27.12
CA GLY A 47 3.39 25.97 -26.68
C GLY A 47 2.22 25.99 -27.69
N ILE A 48 2.51 26.02 -28.99
CA ILE A 48 1.48 25.98 -30.04
C ILE A 48 0.81 24.61 -30.08
N GLU A 49 1.57 23.52 -29.95
CA GLU A 49 1.01 22.17 -29.89
C GLU A 49 0.15 21.95 -28.64
N GLU A 50 0.58 22.45 -27.48
CA GLU A 50 -0.21 22.38 -26.24
C GLU A 50 -1.54 23.11 -26.42
N ARG A 51 -1.52 24.34 -26.95
CA ARG A 51 -2.74 25.12 -27.21
C ARG A 51 -3.63 24.49 -28.28
N MET A 52 -3.05 23.87 -29.31
CA MET A 52 -3.79 23.14 -30.32
C MET A 52 -4.54 21.95 -29.71
N ALA A 53 -3.88 21.21 -28.81
CA ALA A 53 -4.49 20.09 -28.12
C ALA A 53 -5.65 20.52 -27.21
N GLU A 54 -5.50 21.63 -26.46
CA GLU A 54 -6.57 22.18 -25.62
C GLU A 54 -7.84 22.50 -26.43
N LEU A 55 -7.69 23.20 -27.56
CA LEU A 55 -8.81 23.58 -28.43
C LEU A 55 -9.48 22.36 -29.07
N LEU A 56 -8.68 21.35 -29.47
CA LEU A 56 -9.21 20.11 -30.02
C LEU A 56 -10.01 19.32 -28.96
N ILE A 57 -9.57 19.29 -27.70
CA ILE A 57 -10.32 18.66 -26.61
C ILE A 57 -11.64 19.39 -26.36
N GLU A 58 -11.63 20.72 -26.35
CA GLU A 58 -12.84 21.53 -26.16
C GLU A 58 -13.89 21.27 -27.25
N LYS A 59 -13.45 21.12 -28.51
CA LYS A 59 -14.33 20.96 -29.67
C LYS A 59 -14.79 19.52 -29.92
N SER A 60 -13.93 18.52 -29.67
CA SER A 60 -14.22 17.11 -29.95
C SER A 60 -14.84 16.35 -28.77
N GLY A 61 -14.61 16.80 -27.53
CA GLY A 61 -14.95 16.04 -26.32
C GLY A 61 -14.02 14.84 -26.10
N GLN A 62 -13.94 14.33 -24.86
CA GLN A 62 -13.06 13.20 -24.54
C GLN A 62 -13.40 11.95 -25.37
N GLY A 63 -12.51 11.58 -26.29
CA GLY A 63 -12.66 10.40 -27.17
C GLY A 63 -13.51 10.62 -28.42
N GLY A 64 -13.84 11.87 -28.77
CA GLY A 64 -14.52 12.21 -30.02
C GLY A 64 -13.61 12.09 -31.25
N VAL A 65 -14.22 11.89 -32.41
CA VAL A 65 -13.52 11.91 -33.71
C VAL A 65 -13.40 13.37 -34.18
N VAL A 66 -12.17 13.81 -34.42
CA VAL A 66 -11.84 15.14 -34.93
C VAL A 66 -12.15 15.20 -36.43
N SER A 67 -13.11 16.05 -36.78
CA SER A 67 -13.54 16.29 -38.16
C SER A 67 -12.77 17.45 -38.80
N GLN A 68 -12.78 17.52 -40.15
CA GLN A 68 -12.11 18.59 -40.91
C GLN A 68 -12.51 20.00 -40.47
N ARG A 69 -13.78 20.19 -40.09
CA ARG A 69 -14.30 21.48 -39.63
C ARG A 69 -13.64 21.92 -38.32
N MET A 70 -13.45 20.98 -37.38
CA MET A 70 -12.81 21.26 -36.09
C MET A 70 -11.35 21.66 -36.28
N VAL A 71 -10.60 20.97 -37.16
CA VAL A 71 -9.21 21.33 -37.46
C VAL A 71 -9.13 22.73 -38.07
N SER A 72 -10.03 23.06 -38.99
CA SER A 72 -10.07 24.38 -39.65
C SER A 72 -10.35 25.50 -38.64
N ASP A 73 -11.28 25.29 -37.71
CA ASP A 73 -11.58 26.24 -36.63
C ASP A 73 -10.39 26.44 -35.69
N VAL A 74 -9.68 25.36 -35.34
CA VAL A 74 -8.49 25.43 -34.48
C VAL A 74 -7.34 26.18 -35.15
N ILE A 75 -7.08 25.90 -36.43
CA ILE A 75 -6.06 26.61 -37.22
C ILE A 75 -6.39 28.12 -37.30
N ALA A 76 -7.68 28.48 -37.42
CA ALA A 76 -8.09 29.88 -37.45
C ALA A 76 -7.81 30.63 -36.12
N VAL A 77 -7.86 29.93 -34.98
CA VAL A 77 -7.59 30.49 -33.64
C VAL A 77 -6.09 30.57 -33.32
N LEU A 78 -5.31 29.62 -33.84
CA LEU A 78 -3.85 29.59 -33.64
C LEU A 78 -3.12 30.53 -34.61
N GLY A 79 -3.68 30.77 -35.79
CA GLY A 79 -3.09 31.62 -36.82
C GLY A 79 -2.07 30.87 -37.69
N ARG A 80 -1.81 31.41 -38.89
CA ARG A 80 -0.78 30.88 -39.80
C ARG A 80 0.53 31.66 -39.64
N PRO A 81 1.69 31.02 -39.82
CA PRO A 81 2.99 31.68 -39.69
C PRO A 81 3.15 32.93 -40.58
N GLU A 82 2.45 32.99 -41.72
CA GLU A 82 2.45 34.16 -42.61
C GLU A 82 1.81 35.42 -42.02
N ALA A 83 0.98 35.31 -40.97
CA ALA A 83 0.28 36.44 -40.36
C ALA A 83 1.06 37.09 -39.19
N ILE A 84 2.26 36.59 -38.86
CA ILE A 84 3.03 36.99 -37.67
C ILE A 84 4.14 38.01 -38.03
N GLU A 85 4.46 38.18 -39.32
CA GLU A 85 5.48 39.11 -39.81
C GLU A 85 4.91 40.05 -40.90
N GLU A 86 3.86 40.80 -40.60
CA GLU A 86 3.51 42.01 -41.35
C GLU A 86 3.35 43.21 -40.41
N ASP A 87 4.49 43.76 -39.98
CA ASP A 87 4.59 45.19 -39.68
C ASP A 87 5.86 45.75 -40.36
N PRO A 88 5.77 46.22 -41.62
CA PRO A 88 6.92 46.70 -42.40
C PRO A 88 7.39 48.11 -42.03
N ASP A 89 6.75 48.80 -41.08
CA ASP A 89 6.96 50.25 -40.86
C ASP A 89 7.51 50.57 -39.45
N ALA A 90 8.76 50.20 -39.19
CA ALA A 90 9.58 50.86 -38.17
C ALA A 90 11.04 50.97 -38.65
N PRO A 91 11.60 52.18 -38.89
CA PRO A 91 12.89 52.35 -39.54
C PRO A 91 14.06 51.95 -38.63
N GLY A 92 15.04 51.26 -39.20
CA GLY A 92 16.29 50.94 -38.52
C GLY A 92 17.22 52.15 -38.33
N ASP A 93 18.05 52.09 -37.28
CA ASP A 93 19.37 52.70 -37.27
C ASP A 93 20.29 51.98 -36.24
N PRO A 94 21.61 51.87 -36.49
CA PRO A 94 22.55 51.05 -35.73
C PRO A 94 23.38 51.88 -34.72
N SER A 95 24.20 51.16 -33.95
CA SER A 95 25.32 51.66 -33.13
C SER A 95 25.02 52.35 -31.78
N GLY A 96 25.62 51.78 -30.73
CA GLY A 96 26.68 52.51 -30.03
C GLY A 96 26.33 53.18 -28.70
N ALA A 97 26.98 52.67 -27.65
CA ALA A 97 27.52 53.41 -26.51
C ALA A 97 26.56 54.01 -25.46
N GLY A 98 26.60 53.38 -24.27
CA GLY A 98 27.00 54.03 -23.02
C GLY A 98 26.00 54.95 -22.32
N HIS A 99 25.63 54.59 -21.09
CA HIS A 99 25.79 55.49 -19.93
C HIS A 99 25.70 54.71 -18.60
N SER A 100 26.80 54.82 -17.85
CA SER A 100 26.96 54.69 -16.40
C SER A 100 26.22 55.86 -15.69
N SER A 101 25.79 55.88 -14.42
CA SER A 101 26.32 55.42 -13.12
C SER A 101 25.18 55.52 -12.05
N PRO A 102 25.39 55.61 -10.71
CA PRO A 102 25.25 54.49 -9.77
C PRO A 102 24.45 54.77 -8.46
N GLU A 103 24.45 53.79 -7.54
CA GLU A 103 24.24 53.86 -6.06
C GLU A 103 22.82 54.18 -5.53
N SER A 104 22.32 53.65 -4.41
CA SER A 104 22.89 52.94 -3.24
C SER A 104 21.76 52.22 -2.46
N GLY A 105 22.07 51.14 -1.72
CA GLY A 105 21.22 50.63 -0.63
C GLY A 105 21.17 49.10 -0.48
N PRO A 106 21.72 48.49 0.60
CA PRO A 106 22.02 47.05 0.67
C PRO A 106 21.06 46.25 1.54
N VAL A 107 20.59 45.06 1.11
CA VAL A 107 20.21 43.96 2.04
C VAL A 107 20.34 42.58 1.37
N GLU A 108 21.37 41.85 1.79
CA GLU A 108 21.51 40.41 2.08
C GLU A 108 20.69 39.31 1.36
N ALA A 109 21.45 38.49 0.61
CA ALA A 109 21.56 37.04 0.73
C ALA A 109 20.28 36.15 0.78
N SER A 110 19.94 35.55 -0.37
CA SER A 110 19.78 34.09 -0.41
C SER A 110 20.19 33.55 -1.79
N GLY A 111 21.28 32.78 -1.81
CA GLY A 111 21.75 32.12 -3.02
C GLY A 111 20.80 31.01 -3.42
N ARG A 112 20.19 31.12 -4.60
CA ARG A 112 19.59 29.97 -5.28
C ARG A 112 20.38 29.71 -6.56
N SER A 113 21.40 28.88 -6.40
CA SER A 113 22.11 28.22 -7.48
C SER A 113 21.09 27.52 -8.39
N SER A 114 20.81 28.13 -9.54
CA SER A 114 20.32 27.43 -10.71
C SER A 114 21.44 26.48 -11.14
N ARG A 115 21.33 25.23 -10.72
CA ARG A 115 22.21 24.16 -11.17
C ARG A 115 21.48 23.40 -12.27
N ASN A 116 21.60 23.93 -13.49
CA ASN A 116 21.50 23.12 -14.70
C ASN A 116 22.51 21.97 -14.57
N THR A 117 22.00 20.76 -14.38
CA THR A 117 22.75 19.53 -14.56
C THR A 117 22.10 18.76 -15.69
N ALA A 118 22.61 18.99 -16.89
CA ALA A 118 22.57 17.99 -17.94
C ALA A 118 23.34 16.75 -17.45
N GLY A 119 22.78 15.56 -17.72
CA GLY A 119 23.51 14.30 -17.65
C GLY A 119 23.47 13.56 -16.31
N THR A 120 22.41 12.79 -16.06
CA THR A 120 22.49 11.43 -15.52
C THR A 120 21.11 10.81 -15.61
N GLY A 121 21.01 9.54 -16.00
CA GLY A 121 19.77 8.77 -15.98
C GLY A 121 19.23 8.64 -14.55
N ALA A 122 18.59 9.69 -14.04
CA ALA A 122 17.93 9.69 -12.76
C ALA A 122 16.80 8.67 -12.83
N LYS A 123 16.89 7.61 -12.03
CA LYS A 123 15.80 6.64 -11.89
C LYS A 123 14.52 7.44 -11.57
N PRO A 124 13.41 7.20 -12.30
CA PRO A 124 12.17 7.93 -12.07
C PRO A 124 11.79 7.85 -10.59
N ARG A 125 11.54 9.01 -9.98
CA ARG A 125 11.22 9.11 -8.55
C ARG A 125 9.86 8.46 -8.33
N ARG A 126 9.87 7.31 -7.65
CA ARG A 126 8.65 6.60 -7.26
C ARG A 126 7.84 7.47 -6.30
N ARG A 127 6.54 7.60 -6.56
CA ARG A 127 5.59 8.28 -5.67
C ARG A 127 4.50 7.32 -5.24
N LEU A 128 4.07 7.45 -4.00
CA LEU A 128 3.08 6.56 -3.39
C LEU A 128 1.68 7.06 -3.75
N TYR A 129 0.93 6.23 -4.47
CA TYR A 129 -0.45 6.48 -4.86
C TYR A 129 -1.33 5.30 -4.45
N ARG A 130 -2.61 5.54 -4.17
CA ARG A 130 -3.57 4.42 -4.05
C ARG A 130 -3.96 3.96 -5.46
N ASP A 131 -3.99 2.65 -5.67
CA ASP A 131 -4.33 2.03 -6.94
C ASP A 131 -5.76 1.43 -6.89
N PRO A 132 -6.78 2.17 -7.35
CA PRO A 132 -8.16 1.69 -7.36
C PRO A 132 -8.42 0.62 -8.44
N ALA A 133 -7.60 0.55 -9.50
CA ALA A 133 -7.82 -0.39 -10.59
C ALA A 133 -7.56 -1.85 -10.17
N ASN A 134 -6.52 -2.08 -9.35
CA ASN A 134 -6.24 -3.40 -8.76
C ASN A 134 -6.71 -3.51 -7.29
N GLY A 135 -7.46 -2.52 -6.80
CA GLY A 135 -7.89 -2.40 -5.41
C GLY A 135 -9.23 -3.07 -5.10
N LYS A 136 -9.27 -3.98 -4.10
CA LYS A 136 -10.54 -4.55 -3.58
C LYS A 136 -11.27 -3.62 -2.60
N LEU A 137 -10.51 -2.96 -1.73
CA LEU A 137 -11.02 -2.00 -0.74
C LEU A 137 -10.20 -0.72 -0.91
N ALA A 138 -10.79 0.29 -1.54
CA ALA A 138 -10.26 1.64 -1.75
C ALA A 138 -8.85 1.79 -2.39
N GLY A 139 -8.23 0.71 -2.86
CA GLY A 139 -6.92 0.75 -3.54
C GLY A 139 -5.69 0.98 -2.66
N VAL A 140 -5.86 1.12 -1.34
CA VAL A 140 -4.76 1.46 -0.39
C VAL A 140 -3.74 0.33 -0.30
N CYS A 141 -4.19 -0.90 -0.04
CA CYS A 141 -3.29 -2.06 0.04
C CYS A 141 -2.62 -2.38 -1.32
N SER A 142 -3.29 -2.07 -2.43
CA SER A 142 -2.74 -2.25 -3.78
C SER A 142 -1.63 -1.25 -4.08
N GLY A 143 -1.83 0.01 -3.68
CA GLY A 143 -0.83 1.07 -3.78
C GLY A 143 0.42 0.79 -2.94
N LEU A 144 0.23 0.38 -1.68
CA LEU A 144 1.31 -0.06 -0.78
C LEU A 144 2.08 -1.26 -1.34
N GLY A 145 1.37 -2.30 -1.78
CA GLY A 145 1.99 -3.48 -2.40
C GLY A 145 2.88 -3.12 -3.59
N THR A 146 2.34 -2.29 -4.49
CA THR A 146 3.05 -1.88 -5.70
C THR A 146 4.28 -1.01 -5.41
N PHE A 147 4.16 -0.07 -4.47
CA PHE A 147 5.28 0.82 -4.12
C PHE A 147 6.43 0.05 -3.45
N PHE A 148 6.11 -0.86 -2.53
CA PHE A 148 7.10 -1.67 -1.80
C PHE A 148 7.53 -2.95 -2.53
N ASN A 149 7.00 -3.23 -3.72
CA ASN A 149 7.18 -4.49 -4.45
C ASN A 149 6.77 -5.75 -3.64
N PHE A 150 5.79 -5.65 -2.75
CA PHE A 150 5.21 -6.79 -2.04
C PHE A 150 3.82 -7.12 -2.60
N ASP A 151 3.35 -8.36 -2.43
CA ASP A 151 1.99 -8.72 -2.80
C ASP A 151 1.00 -7.88 -1.96
N PRO A 152 0.06 -7.13 -2.60
CA PRO A 152 -1.00 -6.39 -1.92
C PRO A 152 -1.79 -7.21 -0.89
N SER A 153 -1.87 -8.53 -1.05
CA SER A 153 -2.53 -9.42 -0.10
C SER A 153 -1.85 -9.45 1.28
N LEU A 154 -0.53 -9.26 1.35
CA LEU A 154 0.20 -9.18 2.61
C LEU A 154 -0.28 -8.00 3.45
N PHE A 155 -0.40 -6.82 2.84
CA PHE A 155 -0.92 -5.63 3.53
C PHE A 155 -2.37 -5.80 3.96
N ARG A 156 -3.21 -6.47 3.16
CA ARG A 156 -4.60 -6.77 3.55
C ARG A 156 -4.66 -7.66 4.79
N ILE A 157 -3.87 -8.73 4.78
CA ILE A 157 -3.79 -9.68 5.90
C ILE A 157 -3.21 -8.98 7.13
N LEU A 158 -2.20 -8.13 6.96
CA LEU A 158 -1.61 -7.36 8.05
C LEU A 158 -2.68 -6.51 8.74
N PHE A 159 -3.44 -5.70 8.00
CA PHE A 159 -4.53 -4.90 8.58
C PHE A 159 -5.56 -5.77 9.28
N VAL A 160 -6.01 -6.87 8.66
CA VAL A 160 -7.00 -7.78 9.26
C VAL A 160 -6.47 -8.43 10.54
N VAL A 161 -5.23 -8.93 10.54
CA VAL A 161 -4.60 -9.56 11.70
C VAL A 161 -4.42 -8.54 12.83
N PHE A 162 -3.98 -7.32 12.54
CA PHE A 162 -3.87 -6.27 13.56
C PHE A 162 -5.23 -5.88 14.15
N THR A 163 -6.27 -5.78 13.33
CA THR A 163 -7.63 -5.53 13.82
C THR A 163 -8.15 -6.70 14.67
N LEU A 164 -7.87 -7.95 14.27
CA LEU A 164 -8.36 -9.15 14.95
C LEU A 164 -7.60 -9.43 16.26
N ILE A 165 -6.29 -9.16 16.29
CA ILE A 165 -5.48 -9.17 17.53
C ILE A 165 -5.96 -8.08 18.48
N GLY A 166 -6.27 -6.89 17.97
CA GLY A 166 -6.88 -5.83 18.78
C GLY A 166 -8.23 -6.27 19.38
N PHE A 167 -9.04 -7.00 18.61
CA PHE A 167 -10.37 -7.44 19.04
C PHE A 167 -10.35 -8.63 20.01
N LEU A 168 -9.31 -9.47 19.98
CA LEU A 168 -9.02 -10.43 21.04
C LEU A 168 -8.58 -9.63 22.27
N ASP A 169 -9.55 -9.23 23.08
CA ASP A 169 -9.40 -8.46 24.31
C ASP A 169 -8.39 -9.15 25.25
N PHE A 170 -7.10 -8.84 25.09
CA PHE A 170 -5.97 -9.41 25.85
C PHE A 170 -5.88 -8.78 27.25
N ARG A 171 -7.05 -8.48 27.83
CA ARG A 171 -7.27 -7.75 29.07
C ARG A 171 -6.63 -8.42 30.29
N LEU A 172 -6.25 -9.69 30.17
CA LEU A 172 -5.62 -10.49 31.22
C LEU A 172 -4.09 -10.40 31.24
N PHE A 173 -3.42 -10.10 30.12
CA PHE A 173 -1.95 -10.15 30.04
C PHE A 173 -1.28 -8.77 30.11
N TRP A 174 -2.02 -7.69 29.82
CA TRP A 174 -1.42 -6.37 29.71
C TRP A 174 -2.40 -5.26 30.13
N PRO A 175 -2.18 -4.58 31.28
CA PRO A 175 -3.11 -3.58 31.82
C PRO A 175 -3.02 -2.19 31.15
N PHE A 176 -2.14 -2.00 30.15
CA PHE A 176 -1.96 -0.71 29.46
C PHE A 176 -2.47 -0.76 28.00
N GLU A 177 -3.50 0.03 27.70
CA GLU A 177 -3.89 0.48 26.34
C GLU A 177 -4.98 -0.31 25.58
N PRO A 178 -6.27 -0.02 25.85
CA PRO A 178 -7.40 -0.36 24.97
C PRO A 178 -7.41 0.42 23.64
N TRP A 179 -6.31 0.99 23.15
CA TRP A 179 -6.33 1.82 21.93
C TRP A 179 -5.90 1.07 20.67
N ILE A 180 -5.26 -0.09 20.83
CA ILE A 180 -4.74 -0.90 19.71
C ILE A 180 -5.84 -1.42 18.77
N HIS A 181 -7.04 -1.71 19.28
CA HIS A 181 -8.14 -2.19 18.44
C HIS A 181 -8.77 -1.12 17.55
N ILE A 182 -8.68 0.15 17.98
CA ILE A 182 -9.21 1.29 17.21
C ILE A 182 -8.14 1.83 16.25
N SER A 183 -6.85 1.65 16.56
CA SER A 183 -5.75 2.23 15.77
C SER A 183 -5.62 1.61 14.37
N ALA A 184 -5.76 0.30 14.20
CA ALA A 184 -5.62 -0.35 12.89
C ALA A 184 -6.63 0.15 11.82
N PRO A 185 -7.95 0.19 12.09
CA PRO A 185 -8.91 0.76 11.14
C PRO A 185 -8.77 2.27 10.97
N ILE A 186 -8.39 3.02 12.03
CA ILE A 186 -8.12 4.46 11.91
C ILE A 186 -6.92 4.72 11.01
N VAL A 187 -5.81 3.98 11.17
CA VAL A 187 -4.62 4.11 10.33
C VAL A 187 -4.97 3.81 8.87
N TYR A 188 -5.81 2.80 8.60
CA TYR A 188 -6.29 2.52 7.26
C TYR A 188 -7.08 3.71 6.68
N LEU A 189 -7.96 4.32 7.49
CA LEU A 189 -8.76 5.48 7.09
C LEU A 189 -7.90 6.74 6.86
N VAL A 190 -6.90 6.98 7.71
CA VAL A 190 -5.92 8.06 7.53
C VAL A 190 -5.12 7.84 6.25
N LEU A 191 -4.62 6.63 6.00
CA LEU A 191 -3.94 6.31 4.74
C LEU A 191 -4.85 6.52 3.52
N TRP A 192 -6.13 6.15 3.64
CA TRP A 192 -7.10 6.34 2.57
C TRP A 192 -7.34 7.81 2.25
N VAL A 193 -7.35 8.68 3.26
CA VAL A 193 -7.48 10.14 3.11
C VAL A 193 -6.18 10.77 2.59
N CYS A 194 -5.01 10.35 3.11
CA CYS A 194 -3.71 10.93 2.74
C CYS A 194 -3.21 10.46 1.36
N MET A 195 -3.58 9.26 0.89
CA MET A 195 -3.10 8.73 -0.39
C MET A 195 -4.00 9.18 -1.56
N PRO A 196 -3.49 10.01 -2.49
CA PRO A 196 -4.25 10.37 -3.69
C PRO A 196 -4.43 9.17 -4.62
N ALA A 197 -5.59 9.10 -5.29
CA ALA A 197 -5.87 8.07 -6.32
C ALA A 197 -5.05 8.30 -7.58
N VAL A 198 -4.50 7.21 -8.15
CA VAL A 198 -4.00 7.20 -9.52
C VAL A 198 -5.17 7.50 -10.45
N LYS A 199 -5.11 8.65 -11.15
CA LYS A 199 -6.09 9.04 -12.16
C LYS A 199 -5.49 9.11 -13.57
N THR A 200 -4.17 9.26 -13.69
CA THR A 200 -3.48 9.44 -14.98
C THR A 200 -2.46 8.33 -15.25
N VAL A 201 -2.15 8.12 -16.54
CA VAL A 201 -1.14 7.12 -16.98
C VAL A 201 0.24 7.45 -16.43
N ARG A 202 0.61 8.74 -16.43
CA ARG A 202 1.86 9.22 -15.83
C ARG A 202 1.97 8.88 -14.33
N GLN A 203 0.89 9.07 -13.56
CA GLN A 203 0.87 8.69 -12.14
C GLN A 203 1.00 7.18 -11.93
N ARG A 204 0.47 6.37 -12.85
CA ARG A 204 0.63 4.91 -12.85
C ARG A 204 2.09 4.51 -13.10
N ASP A 205 2.76 5.15 -14.05
CA ASP A 205 4.17 4.91 -14.32
C ASP A 205 5.07 5.38 -13.16
N GLU A 206 4.73 6.50 -12.51
CA GLU A 206 5.39 6.96 -11.28
C GLU A 206 5.20 5.99 -10.10
N LEU A 207 4.03 5.34 -9.98
CA LEU A 207 3.78 4.31 -8.96
C LEU A 207 4.61 3.05 -9.20
N HIS A 208 4.72 2.61 -10.46
CA HIS A 208 5.52 1.44 -10.84
C HIS A 208 7.02 1.73 -10.99
N GLY A 209 7.43 3.01 -10.94
CA GLY A 209 8.81 3.44 -11.17
C GLY A 209 9.31 3.17 -12.59
N ARG A 210 8.42 3.29 -13.58
CA ARG A 210 8.73 3.17 -15.02
C ARG A 210 9.00 4.55 -15.60
N LYS A 211 9.74 4.61 -16.72
CA LYS A 211 9.95 5.86 -17.45
C LYS A 211 8.68 6.15 -18.24
N GLY A 212 8.00 7.25 -17.94
CA GLY A 212 6.82 7.71 -18.67
C GLY A 212 7.21 8.41 -19.97
N THR A 213 8.01 7.73 -20.80
CA THR A 213 8.38 8.20 -22.15
C THR A 213 7.29 7.78 -23.13
N VAL A 214 6.93 8.67 -24.07
CA VAL A 214 5.80 8.49 -24.99
C VAL A 214 5.96 7.24 -25.86
N ASP A 215 7.17 6.94 -26.32
CA ASP A 215 7.49 5.73 -27.10
C ASP A 215 7.21 4.42 -26.35
N ASP A 216 7.44 4.44 -25.03
CA ASP A 216 7.26 3.30 -24.13
C ASP A 216 5.76 3.03 -23.89
N ILE A 217 4.91 4.05 -24.07
CA ILE A 217 3.45 4.01 -23.88
C ILE A 217 2.75 3.61 -25.19
N SER A 218 3.19 4.14 -26.33
CA SER A 218 2.66 3.77 -27.66
C SER A 218 2.94 2.29 -27.96
N GLU A 219 4.14 1.80 -27.66
CA GLU A 219 4.50 0.39 -27.83
C GLU A 219 3.67 -0.52 -26.93
N ARG A 220 3.32 -0.09 -25.70
CA ARG A 220 2.43 -0.84 -24.80
C ARG A 220 0.99 -0.88 -25.29
N VAL A 221 0.42 0.23 -25.76
CA VAL A 221 -0.97 0.26 -26.23
C VAL A 221 -1.13 -0.55 -27.52
N LEU A 222 -0.12 -0.54 -28.39
CA LEU A 222 -0.11 -1.34 -29.62
C LEU A 222 0.11 -2.84 -29.33
N ASN A 223 0.93 -3.19 -28.33
CA ASN A 223 1.26 -4.59 -28.00
C ASN A 223 0.46 -5.18 -26.82
N THR A 224 -0.52 -4.48 -26.24
CA THR A 224 -1.35 -5.04 -25.15
C THR A 224 -2.55 -5.78 -25.73
N PRO A 225 -2.60 -7.13 -25.72
CA PRO A 225 -3.85 -7.84 -25.97
C PRO A 225 -4.87 -7.44 -24.88
N LYS A 226 -6.12 -7.17 -25.29
CA LYS A 226 -7.25 -6.73 -24.45
C LYS A 226 -7.18 -7.37 -23.06
N GLU A 227 -7.07 -6.54 -22.02
CA GLU A 227 -6.87 -6.92 -20.61
C GLU A 227 -7.72 -8.15 -20.19
N GLU A 228 -7.08 -9.32 -20.13
CA GLU A 228 -7.59 -10.43 -19.33
C GLU A 228 -7.39 -10.10 -17.86
N ARG A 229 -8.49 -10.16 -17.10
CA ARG A 229 -8.52 -10.02 -15.64
C ARG A 229 -7.46 -10.93 -15.03
N LYS A 230 -6.37 -10.36 -14.48
CA LYS A 230 -5.30 -11.12 -13.82
C LYS A 230 -5.89 -12.06 -12.78
N VAL A 231 -5.96 -13.35 -13.13
CA VAL A 231 -6.24 -14.44 -12.21
C VAL A 231 -5.08 -14.45 -11.21
N ILE A 232 -5.39 -14.50 -9.92
CA ILE A 232 -4.39 -14.51 -8.85
C ILE A 232 -3.40 -15.63 -9.16
N ASP A 233 -2.14 -15.25 -9.41
CA ASP A 233 -1.07 -16.20 -9.72
C ASP A 233 -0.91 -17.17 -8.53
N PRO A 234 -1.02 -18.50 -8.73
CA PRO A 234 -0.88 -19.49 -7.67
C PRO A 234 0.48 -19.40 -6.94
N GLU A 235 1.53 -18.89 -7.57
CA GLU A 235 2.83 -18.68 -6.90
C GLU A 235 2.77 -17.60 -5.82
N SER A 236 2.02 -16.51 -6.06
CA SER A 236 1.88 -15.42 -5.10
C SER A 236 1.19 -15.89 -3.81
N TRP A 237 0.14 -16.71 -3.95
CA TRP A 237 -0.59 -17.29 -2.82
C TRP A 237 0.29 -18.17 -1.93
N LYS A 238 1.22 -18.92 -2.53
CA LYS A 238 2.15 -19.80 -1.79
C LYS A 238 3.10 -18.99 -0.91
N ASN A 239 3.60 -17.85 -1.42
CA ASN A 239 4.49 -16.96 -0.68
C ASN A 239 3.76 -16.27 0.47
N VAL A 240 2.53 -15.81 0.23
CA VAL A 240 1.66 -15.20 1.24
C VAL A 240 1.34 -16.19 2.36
N ARG A 241 0.97 -17.43 2.02
CA ARG A 241 0.73 -18.49 3.01
C ARG A 241 1.97 -18.76 3.85
N ARG A 242 3.16 -18.73 3.24
CA ARG A 242 4.43 -18.96 3.94
C ARG A 242 4.75 -17.82 4.90
N ILE A 243 4.55 -16.57 4.50
CA ILE A 243 4.77 -15.41 5.38
C ILE A 243 3.78 -15.46 6.55
N PHE A 244 2.51 -15.76 6.27
CA PHE A 244 1.47 -15.91 7.28
C PHE A 244 1.82 -17.02 8.29
N SER A 245 2.24 -18.19 7.81
CA SER A 245 2.62 -19.30 8.71
C SER A 245 3.80 -18.91 9.60
N VAL A 246 4.81 -18.21 9.08
CA VAL A 246 5.95 -17.76 9.88
C VAL A 246 5.52 -16.75 10.96
N ILE A 247 4.70 -15.75 10.62
CA ILE A 247 4.23 -14.74 11.57
C ILE A 247 3.41 -15.39 12.70
N PHE A 248 2.42 -16.22 12.35
CA PHE A 248 1.63 -16.95 13.34
C PHE A 248 2.47 -17.92 14.15
N GLY A 249 3.48 -18.53 13.52
CA GLY A 249 4.42 -19.43 14.19
C GLY A 249 5.23 -18.72 15.27
N VAL A 250 5.80 -17.55 14.97
CA VAL A 250 6.55 -16.73 15.94
C VAL A 250 5.64 -16.27 17.08
N LEU A 251 4.41 -15.82 16.77
CA LEU A 251 3.46 -15.39 17.79
C LEU A 251 3.09 -16.53 18.75
N PHE A 252 2.78 -17.73 18.24
CA PHE A 252 2.48 -18.89 19.07
C PHE A 252 3.70 -19.38 19.88
N LEU A 253 4.90 -19.30 19.31
CA LEU A 253 6.12 -19.62 20.03
C LEU A 253 6.35 -18.67 21.21
N LEU A 254 6.24 -17.35 20.99
CA LEU A 254 6.39 -16.35 22.05
C LEU A 254 5.32 -16.51 23.14
N ALA A 255 4.05 -16.70 22.75
CA ALA A 255 2.96 -16.92 23.68
C ALA A 255 3.15 -18.20 24.52
N GLY A 256 3.57 -19.30 23.87
CA GLY A 256 3.87 -20.56 24.56
C GLY A 256 5.03 -20.42 25.55
N VAL A 257 6.14 -19.78 25.15
CA VAL A 257 7.30 -19.54 26.02
C VAL A 257 6.93 -18.63 27.19
N ALA A 258 6.22 -17.53 26.93
CA ALA A 258 5.76 -16.61 27.99
C ALA A 258 4.82 -17.31 28.98
N GLY A 259 3.88 -18.12 28.49
CA GLY A 259 2.96 -18.88 29.34
C GLY A 259 3.67 -19.94 30.18
N ILE A 260 4.66 -20.65 29.62
CA ILE A 260 5.46 -21.62 30.38
C ILE A 260 6.31 -20.91 31.42
N ALA A 261 6.96 -19.79 31.07
CA ALA A 261 7.73 -18.98 32.01
C ALA A 261 6.83 -18.47 33.15
N PHE A 262 5.59 -18.09 32.86
CA PHE A 262 4.60 -17.70 33.86
C PHE A 262 4.19 -18.86 34.77
N LEU A 263 3.90 -20.05 34.21
CA LEU A 263 3.60 -21.24 35.00
C LEU A 263 4.77 -21.65 35.90
N CYS A 264 6.00 -21.63 35.38
CA CYS A 264 7.19 -21.91 36.17
C CYS A 264 7.41 -20.87 37.26
N SER A 265 7.21 -19.58 36.96
CA SER A 265 7.31 -18.51 37.95
C SER A 265 6.20 -18.59 39.00
N PHE A 266 5.01 -19.06 38.63
CA PHE A 266 3.91 -19.27 39.57
C PHE A 266 4.22 -20.41 40.55
N TRP A 267 4.81 -21.50 40.05
CA TRP A 267 5.16 -22.67 40.86
C TRP A 267 6.43 -22.45 41.70
N TRP A 268 7.49 -21.93 41.08
CA TRP A 268 8.81 -21.75 41.71
C TRP A 268 8.95 -20.42 42.44
N GLY A 269 8.29 -19.36 41.96
CA GLY A 269 8.30 -18.05 42.59
C GLY A 269 7.61 -18.04 43.95
N ALA A 270 6.75 -19.02 44.22
CA ALA A 270 6.20 -19.29 45.55
C ALA A 270 7.33 -19.58 46.56
N GLU A 271 8.35 -20.35 46.19
CA GLU A 271 9.45 -20.66 47.12
C GLU A 271 10.51 -19.54 47.19
N VAL A 272 10.79 -18.84 46.08
CA VAL A 272 11.88 -17.85 45.99
C VAL A 272 11.50 -16.46 46.51
N LEU A 273 10.25 -16.01 46.30
CA LEU A 273 9.76 -14.69 46.75
C LEU A 273 8.98 -14.77 48.07
N GLY A 274 9.03 -15.91 48.77
CA GLY A 274 8.39 -16.11 50.06
C GLY A 274 6.86 -16.16 49.97
N ASN A 275 6.33 -17.16 49.27
CA ASN A 275 4.97 -17.69 49.15
C ASN A 275 3.78 -16.71 48.99
N SER A 276 3.98 -15.39 49.05
CA SER A 276 2.93 -14.52 49.57
C SER A 276 2.33 -13.53 48.58
N PHE A 277 3.02 -13.15 47.52
CA PHE A 277 2.53 -12.02 46.73
C PHE A 277 1.48 -12.38 45.68
N PHE A 278 1.72 -13.43 44.87
CA PHE A 278 0.81 -13.84 43.81
C PHE A 278 0.00 -15.09 44.17
N TYR A 279 0.66 -16.12 44.72
CA TYR A 279 -0.02 -17.37 45.13
C TYR A 279 -1.01 -17.11 46.27
N ASN A 280 -0.56 -16.57 47.41
CA ASN A 280 -1.47 -16.29 48.53
C ASN A 280 -2.56 -15.26 48.17
N LYS A 281 -2.24 -14.18 47.44
CA LYS A 281 -3.25 -13.18 47.05
C LYS A 281 -4.31 -13.74 46.08
N MET A 282 -3.92 -14.64 45.19
CA MET A 282 -4.84 -15.34 44.30
C MET A 282 -5.71 -16.34 45.08
N ILE A 283 -5.09 -17.18 45.92
CA ILE A 283 -5.78 -18.17 46.75
C ILE A 283 -6.72 -17.50 47.75
N GLU A 284 -6.31 -16.40 48.39
CA GLU A 284 -7.14 -15.61 49.30
C GLU A 284 -8.35 -15.01 48.58
N ARG A 285 -8.17 -14.47 47.37
CA ARG A 285 -9.28 -13.96 46.56
C ARG A 285 -10.26 -15.05 46.17
N ILE A 286 -9.77 -16.22 45.73
CA ILE A 286 -10.61 -17.37 45.40
C ILE A 286 -11.31 -17.93 46.66
N ALA A 287 -10.63 -17.93 47.81
CA ALA A 287 -11.18 -18.38 49.08
C ALA A 287 -12.30 -17.47 49.59
N MET A 288 -12.19 -16.15 49.38
CA MET A 288 -13.26 -15.20 49.70
C MET A 288 -14.48 -15.36 48.80
N ASP A 289 -14.28 -15.58 47.50
CA ASP A 289 -15.39 -15.66 46.53
C ASP A 289 -16.06 -17.06 46.53
N SER A 290 -15.30 -18.12 46.79
CA SER A 290 -15.75 -19.50 46.61
C SER A 290 -14.93 -20.51 47.42
N PRO A 291 -15.19 -20.66 48.74
CA PRO A 291 -14.39 -21.51 49.61
C PRO A 291 -14.42 -22.99 49.23
N GLN A 292 -15.49 -23.46 48.56
CA GLN A 292 -15.60 -24.83 48.08
C GLN A 292 -14.63 -25.17 46.92
N ILE A 293 -14.17 -24.15 46.17
CA ILE A 293 -13.18 -24.36 45.09
C ILE A 293 -11.79 -24.64 45.68
N ILE A 294 -11.46 -23.99 46.81
CA ILE A 294 -10.19 -24.20 47.53
C ILE A 294 -10.07 -25.65 48.00
N SER A 295 -11.12 -26.19 48.62
CA SER A 295 -11.12 -27.57 49.13
C SER A 295 -11.04 -28.59 48.00
N PHE A 296 -11.71 -28.34 46.87
CA PHE A 296 -11.64 -29.18 45.68
C PHE A 296 -10.23 -29.19 45.05
N ILE A 297 -9.61 -28.02 44.87
CA ILE A 297 -8.27 -27.91 44.26
C ILE A 297 -7.17 -28.46 45.19
N SER A 298 -7.40 -28.49 46.50
CA SER A 298 -6.44 -29.02 47.48
C SER A 298 -6.21 -30.53 47.36
N VAL A 299 -7.08 -31.27 46.67
CA VAL A 299 -6.87 -32.70 46.39
C VAL A 299 -5.68 -32.86 45.43
N PRO A 300 -4.60 -33.58 45.78
CA PRO A 300 -3.36 -33.62 44.98
C PRO A 300 -3.58 -34.03 43.52
N LEU A 301 -4.49 -34.98 43.27
CA LEU A 301 -4.83 -35.44 41.93
C LEU A 301 -5.54 -34.36 41.09
N VAL A 302 -6.46 -33.62 41.72
CA VAL A 302 -7.18 -32.50 41.09
C VAL A 302 -6.23 -31.34 40.80
N MET A 303 -5.31 -31.05 41.73
CA MET A 303 -4.27 -30.04 41.54
C MET A 303 -3.40 -30.33 40.32
N ILE A 304 -2.89 -31.57 40.20
CA ILE A 304 -2.09 -32.00 39.04
C ILE A 304 -2.92 -31.87 37.74
N ALA A 305 -4.17 -32.32 37.76
CA ALA A 305 -5.06 -32.19 36.60
C ALA A 305 -5.31 -30.72 36.21
N ALA A 306 -5.52 -29.83 37.19
CA ALA A 306 -5.73 -28.40 36.95
C ALA A 306 -4.50 -27.74 36.30
N ILE A 307 -3.28 -28.08 36.75
CA ILE A 307 -2.04 -27.59 36.14
C ILE A 307 -1.91 -28.09 34.70
N LEU A 308 -2.18 -29.37 34.45
CA LEU A 308 -2.10 -29.96 33.12
C LEU A 308 -3.10 -29.34 32.14
N VAL A 309 -4.29 -28.95 32.59
CA VAL A 309 -5.28 -28.23 31.75
C VAL A 309 -4.74 -26.90 31.24
N VAL A 310 -3.90 -26.20 32.03
CA VAL A 310 -3.28 -24.94 31.61
C VAL A 310 -1.98 -25.19 30.83
N ALA A 311 -1.19 -26.19 31.23
CA ALA A 311 0.10 -26.49 30.62
C ALA A 311 -0.02 -27.08 29.21
N ILE A 312 -0.95 -28.02 28.97
CA ILE A 312 -1.06 -28.73 27.69
C ILE A 312 -1.34 -27.77 26.51
N PRO A 313 -2.28 -26.81 26.60
CA PRO A 313 -2.48 -25.81 25.54
C PRO A 313 -1.21 -25.00 25.23
N LEU A 314 -0.41 -24.64 26.24
CA LEU A 314 0.84 -23.91 26.04
C LEU A 314 1.88 -24.77 25.28
N PHE A 315 1.97 -26.06 25.59
CA PHE A 315 2.81 -27.00 24.83
C PHE A 315 2.29 -27.20 23.39
N ILE A 316 0.97 -27.23 23.18
CA ILE A 316 0.37 -27.28 21.84
C ILE A 316 0.73 -26.01 21.05
N MET A 317 0.66 -24.83 21.66
CA MET A 317 1.04 -23.56 21.03
C MET A 317 2.53 -23.54 20.69
N LEU A 318 3.40 -23.99 21.60
CA LEU A 318 4.85 -24.07 21.36
C LEU A 318 5.17 -25.03 20.21
N TYR A 319 4.55 -26.23 20.20
CA TYR A 319 4.69 -27.20 19.12
C TYR A 319 4.21 -26.64 17.77
N ALA A 320 3.02 -26.03 17.74
CA ALA A 320 2.47 -25.41 16.54
C ALA A 320 3.36 -24.26 16.04
N GLY A 321 3.88 -23.45 16.95
CA GLY A 321 4.78 -22.34 16.64
C GLY A 321 6.04 -22.79 15.91
N VAL A 322 6.75 -23.75 16.49
CA VAL A 322 7.96 -24.34 15.89
C VAL A 322 7.64 -24.95 14.52
N MET A 323 6.56 -25.72 14.43
CA MET A 323 6.20 -26.42 13.19
C MET A 323 5.86 -25.44 12.04
N LEU A 324 5.21 -24.32 12.36
CA LEU A 324 4.85 -23.27 11.40
C LEU A 324 6.06 -22.44 10.94
N ILE A 325 7.01 -22.14 11.83
CA ILE A 325 8.24 -21.39 11.52
C ILE A 325 9.14 -22.20 10.58
N PHE A 326 9.40 -23.46 10.92
CA PHE A 326 10.32 -24.31 10.16
C PHE A 326 9.65 -24.99 8.96
N GLY A 327 8.32 -24.87 8.81
CA GLY A 327 7.58 -25.51 7.73
C GLY A 327 7.74 -27.03 7.72
N LEU A 328 7.98 -27.63 8.89
CA LEU A 328 8.20 -29.07 9.02
C LEU A 328 6.89 -29.79 8.68
N LYS A 329 7.00 -30.92 7.98
CA LYS A 329 5.84 -31.80 7.76
C LYS A 329 5.42 -32.40 9.10
N SER A 330 4.11 -32.50 9.34
CA SER A 330 3.61 -33.11 10.57
C SER A 330 4.07 -34.57 10.62
N PRO A 331 4.49 -35.05 11.80
CA PRO A 331 4.68 -36.47 12.01
C PRO A 331 3.41 -37.22 11.63
N LYS A 332 3.56 -38.45 11.11
CA LYS A 332 2.40 -39.29 10.75
C LYS A 332 1.46 -39.50 11.94
N TRP A 333 2.03 -39.64 13.14
CA TRP A 333 1.27 -39.68 14.39
C TRP A 333 1.10 -38.25 14.91
N ARG A 334 0.01 -37.58 14.49
CA ARG A 334 -0.31 -36.16 14.71
C ARG A 334 -0.25 -35.79 16.22
N PRO A 335 0.88 -35.30 16.76
CA PRO A 335 1.05 -35.23 18.21
C PRO A 335 0.20 -34.12 18.83
N GLY A 336 -0.07 -33.04 18.09
CA GLY A 336 -1.01 -32.01 18.52
C GLY A 336 -2.44 -32.52 18.73
N LEU A 337 -2.89 -33.48 17.91
CA LEU A 337 -4.20 -34.12 18.09
C LEU A 337 -4.21 -34.98 19.36
N VAL A 338 -3.13 -35.74 19.59
CA VAL A 338 -3.01 -36.58 20.79
C VAL A 338 -3.05 -35.72 22.05
N MET A 339 -2.28 -34.64 22.09
CA MET A 339 -2.29 -33.69 23.22
C MET A 339 -3.66 -33.05 23.43
N PHE A 340 -4.38 -32.71 22.34
CA PHE A 340 -5.74 -32.17 22.43
C PHE A 340 -6.75 -33.18 22.99
N VAL A 341 -6.67 -34.45 22.58
CA VAL A 341 -7.53 -35.51 23.12
C VAL A 341 -7.24 -35.74 24.60
N VAL A 342 -5.96 -35.79 24.99
CA VAL A 342 -5.57 -35.90 26.41
C VAL A 342 -6.10 -34.71 27.22
N TRP A 343 -5.99 -33.49 26.69
CA TRP A 343 -6.54 -32.30 27.34
C TRP A 343 -8.06 -32.38 27.56
N LEU A 344 -8.82 -32.87 26.56
CA LEU A 344 -10.26 -33.09 26.71
C LEU A 344 -10.57 -34.14 27.78
N VAL A 345 -9.82 -35.24 27.83
CA VAL A 345 -10.01 -36.28 28.87
C VAL A 345 -9.79 -35.70 30.27
N ILE A 346 -8.78 -34.86 30.45
CA ILE A 346 -8.51 -34.20 31.74
C ILE A 346 -9.63 -33.21 32.10
N LEU A 347 -10.16 -32.47 31.12
CA LEU A 347 -11.33 -31.61 31.35
C LEU A 347 -12.55 -32.43 31.81
N VAL A 348 -12.86 -33.55 31.15
CA VAL A 348 -13.95 -34.43 31.58
C VAL A 348 -13.69 -34.93 32.99
N PHE A 349 -12.48 -35.40 33.29
CA PHE A 349 -12.11 -35.85 34.63
C PHE A 349 -12.33 -34.76 35.70
N LEU A 350 -11.94 -33.51 35.43
CA LEU A 350 -12.17 -32.39 36.35
C LEU A 350 -13.66 -32.08 36.53
N THR A 351 -14.45 -32.10 35.46
CA THR A 351 -15.90 -31.87 35.55
C THR A 351 -16.60 -32.95 36.37
N VAL A 352 -16.27 -34.22 36.16
CA VAL A 352 -16.85 -35.34 36.92
C VAL A 352 -16.41 -35.30 38.38
N SER A 353 -15.12 -35.04 38.64
CA SER A 353 -14.59 -34.93 40.00
C SER A 353 -15.24 -33.77 40.75
N SER A 354 -15.47 -32.65 40.05
CA SER A 354 -16.16 -31.48 40.60
C SER A 354 -17.60 -31.84 40.98
N LEU A 355 -18.38 -32.45 40.08
CA LEU A 355 -19.76 -32.86 40.34
C LEU A 355 -19.86 -33.83 41.52
N MET A 356 -18.96 -34.81 41.63
CA MET A 356 -18.94 -35.75 42.75
C MET A 356 -18.62 -35.05 44.08
N THR A 357 -17.73 -34.06 44.05
CA THR A 357 -17.35 -33.33 45.26
C THR A 357 -18.51 -32.43 45.73
N PHE A 358 -19.18 -31.74 44.80
CA PHE A 358 -20.33 -30.89 45.13
C PHE A 358 -21.58 -31.69 45.53
N ALA A 359 -21.85 -32.84 44.90
CA ALA A 359 -22.98 -33.70 45.25
C ALA A 359 -22.83 -34.42 46.62
N VAL A 360 -21.64 -34.38 47.22
CA VAL A 360 -21.38 -34.91 48.58
C VAL A 360 -21.50 -33.81 49.64
N ILE A 361 -21.50 -32.53 49.22
CA ILE A 361 -21.55 -31.36 50.12
C ILE A 361 -23.01 -30.88 50.33
N ASP A 362 -23.89 -31.15 49.37
CA ASP A 362 -25.37 -31.02 49.50
C ASP A 362 -25.98 -32.30 50.12
#